data_AF-A0A2A3IXK5-F1
#
_entry.id   AF-A0A2A3IXK5-F1
#
_cell.length_a   1.000
_cell.length_b   1.000
_cell.length_c   1.000
_cell.angle_alpha   90.00
_cell.angle_beta   90.00
_cell.angle_gamma   90.00
#
_symmetry.space_group_name_H-M   'P 1'
#
loop_
_entity.id
_entity.type
_entity.pdbx_description
1 polymer ?
#
loop_
_entity_poly.entity_id
_entity_poly.type
_entity_poly.pdbx_seq_one_letter_code
_entity_poly.pdbx_strand_id
1 'polypeptide(L)'
;MNPDHMTNGQTKWLPSTRSPVAGRVTTRPVDLIKTEAEQRAHIHIIVDLIHVLEYLWRAAWCLHDTGDASAEAWVARHARTLLAGGVQQTAAALKAAARAARLRGTKRKGIDDAVNYLTSKAEHLRYDTALGRGWPIATGIIERACRHLAKDRLDITGARWGLSGAEAVLKLRAVRANGDFDTYWAWHEQQEFIRNHPARYRDRLIPTA
;
A
#
# COMPACT_ATOMS: atom_id res chain seq x y z
N MET A 1 13.62 30.79 -51.47
CA MET A 1 12.67 30.02 -50.64
C MET A 1 12.95 30.37 -49.19
N ASN A 2 11.93 30.86 -48.50
CA ASN A 2 11.98 31.48 -47.18
C ASN A 2 11.93 30.40 -46.06
N PRO A 3 12.70 30.52 -44.96
CA PRO A 3 12.46 29.76 -43.73
C PRO A 3 11.44 30.51 -42.85
N ASP A 4 10.58 29.78 -42.13
CA ASP A 4 10.20 30.05 -40.72
C ASP A 4 8.90 29.34 -40.27
N HIS A 5 8.92 29.03 -38.98
CA HIS A 5 7.83 28.76 -38.04
C HIS A 5 7.34 27.34 -37.77
N MET A 6 7.98 26.80 -36.72
CA MET A 6 7.43 25.89 -35.71
C MET A 6 6.03 26.29 -35.22
N THR A 7 5.13 25.31 -35.10
CA THR A 7 4.05 25.31 -34.11
C THR A 7 3.91 23.94 -33.45
N ASN A 8 3.38 23.99 -32.23
CA ASN A 8 3.64 23.15 -31.09
C ASN A 8 2.57 22.05 -30.96
N GLY A 9 2.96 20.79 -31.09
CA GLY A 9 2.05 19.63 -31.01
C GLY A 9 1.86 19.13 -29.57
N GLN A 10 0.93 19.72 -28.82
CA GLN A 10 0.41 19.10 -27.60
C GLN A 10 -0.44 17.87 -27.96
N THR A 11 0.06 16.66 -27.68
CA THR A 11 -0.74 15.44 -27.79
C THR A 11 -1.44 15.16 -26.47
N LYS A 12 -2.69 15.63 -26.40
CA LYS A 12 -3.67 15.31 -25.37
C LYS A 12 -4.29 13.95 -25.71
N TRP A 13 -4.02 12.93 -24.91
CA TRP A 13 -4.69 11.62 -25.03
C TRP A 13 -6.18 11.77 -24.70
N LEU A 14 -7.04 11.59 -25.70
CA LEU A 14 -8.47 11.32 -25.55
C LEU A 14 -8.71 9.85 -25.94
N PRO A 15 -9.43 9.04 -25.14
CA PRO A 15 -9.96 7.77 -25.62
C PRO A 15 -11.29 8.01 -26.36
N SER A 16 -11.45 7.43 -27.56
CA SER A 16 -12.69 7.48 -28.32
C SER A 16 -13.69 6.36 -27.95
N THR A 17 -14.93 6.81 -27.71
CA THR A 17 -16.24 6.21 -28.06
C THR A 17 -16.70 4.85 -27.49
N ARG A 18 -17.45 4.98 -26.39
CA ARG A 18 -18.83 4.50 -26.06
C ARG A 18 -19.34 3.10 -26.49
N SER A 19 -19.87 2.39 -25.50
CA SER A 19 -21.21 1.76 -25.55
C SER A 19 -21.92 1.92 -24.20
N PRO A 20 -23.26 2.12 -24.12
CA PRO A 20 -23.95 2.53 -22.90
C PRO A 20 -24.58 1.35 -22.17
N VAL A 21 -24.06 1.03 -20.98
CA VAL A 21 -24.87 0.44 -19.91
C VAL A 21 -24.94 1.50 -18.82
N ALA A 22 -26.14 2.00 -18.55
CA ALA A 22 -26.41 2.98 -17.52
C ALA A 22 -26.23 2.34 -16.13
N GLY A 23 -24.98 2.08 -15.75
CA GLY A 23 -24.54 1.91 -14.37
C GLY A 23 -23.76 3.15 -13.96
N ARG A 24 -23.93 3.64 -12.73
CA ARG A 24 -23.10 4.73 -12.21
C ARG A 24 -21.63 4.43 -12.48
N VAL A 25 -20.93 5.30 -13.19
CA VAL A 25 -19.47 5.30 -13.20
C VAL A 25 -19.02 5.62 -11.78
N THR A 26 -18.61 4.59 -11.03
CA THR A 26 -18.04 4.73 -9.69
C THR A 26 -16.63 5.31 -9.81
N THR A 27 -16.45 6.54 -9.35
CA THR A 27 -15.15 7.26 -9.40
C THR A 27 -14.31 7.09 -8.14
N ARG A 28 -14.77 6.27 -7.18
CA ARG A 28 -14.04 6.06 -5.93
C ARG A 28 -12.91 5.04 -6.16
N PRO A 29 -11.66 5.32 -5.70
CA PRO A 29 -10.53 4.42 -5.92
C PRO A 29 -10.76 2.97 -5.45
N VAL A 30 -11.48 2.78 -4.34
CA VAL A 30 -11.79 1.43 -3.81
C VAL A 30 -12.65 0.63 -4.78
N ASP A 31 -13.61 1.27 -5.44
CA ASP A 31 -14.53 0.59 -6.36
C ASP A 31 -13.76 0.13 -7.62
N LEU A 32 -12.84 0.96 -8.11
CA LEU A 32 -11.96 0.60 -9.23
C LEU A 32 -11.07 -0.60 -8.88
N ILE A 33 -10.50 -0.63 -7.67
CA ILE A 33 -9.69 -1.75 -7.19
C ILE A 33 -10.52 -3.04 -7.12
N LYS A 34 -11.76 -2.96 -6.60
CA LYS A 34 -12.67 -4.11 -6.54
C LYS A 34 -12.97 -4.64 -7.95
N THR A 35 -13.32 -3.78 -8.90
CA THR A 35 -13.61 -4.17 -10.29
C THR A 35 -12.45 -4.87 -10.97
N GLU A 36 -11.22 -4.34 -10.84
CA GLU A 36 -10.03 -4.97 -11.44
C GLU A 36 -9.71 -6.32 -10.78
N ALA A 37 -9.94 -6.44 -9.47
CA ALA A 37 -9.66 -7.64 -8.71
C ALA A 37 -10.66 -8.77 -9.00
N GLU A 38 -11.94 -8.46 -9.19
CA GLU A 38 -12.98 -9.45 -9.52
C GLU A 38 -12.61 -10.34 -10.71
N GLN A 39 -11.81 -9.81 -11.64
CA GLN A 39 -11.38 -10.53 -12.84
C GLN A 39 -10.09 -11.36 -12.64
N ARG A 40 -9.36 -11.18 -11.53
CA ARG A 40 -7.96 -11.62 -11.41
C ARG A 40 -7.62 -12.31 -10.09
N ALA A 41 -8.19 -11.86 -8.97
CA ALA A 41 -7.86 -12.37 -7.64
C ALA A 41 -8.90 -11.96 -6.58
N HIS A 42 -9.08 -12.81 -5.57
CA HIS A 42 -9.78 -12.41 -4.36
C HIS A 42 -8.88 -11.49 -3.51
N ILE A 43 -9.36 -10.29 -3.18
CA ILE A 43 -8.60 -9.29 -2.43
C ILE A 43 -9.27 -8.92 -1.11
N HIS A 44 -8.46 -8.50 -0.14
CA HIS A 44 -8.90 -7.89 1.09
C HIS A 44 -8.43 -6.44 1.13
N ILE A 45 -9.36 -5.50 1.27
CA ILE A 45 -9.06 -4.07 1.31
C ILE A 45 -9.12 -3.60 2.77
N ILE A 46 -7.99 -3.13 3.27
CA ILE A 46 -7.81 -2.60 4.61
C ILE A 46 -7.34 -1.14 4.49
N VAL A 47 -7.94 -0.25 5.26
CA VAL A 47 -7.48 1.15 5.33
C VAL A 47 -6.25 1.25 6.21
N ASP A 48 -5.25 2.01 5.75
CA ASP A 48 -4.02 2.27 6.48
C ASP A 48 -4.29 2.94 7.84
N LEU A 49 -3.81 2.31 8.92
CA LEU A 49 -3.90 2.83 10.28
C LEU A 49 -3.30 4.24 10.43
N ILE A 50 -2.22 4.56 9.72
CA ILE A 50 -1.57 5.87 9.83
C ILE A 50 -2.53 6.99 9.41
N HIS A 51 -3.32 6.76 8.35
CA HIS A 51 -4.31 7.72 7.91
C HIS A 51 -5.42 7.89 8.94
N VAL A 52 -5.85 6.80 9.59
CA VAL A 52 -6.84 6.85 10.67
C VAL A 52 -6.32 7.66 11.86
N LEU A 53 -5.04 7.48 12.24
CA LEU A 53 -4.42 8.24 13.31
C LEU A 53 -4.41 9.74 13.02
N GLU A 54 -4.18 10.17 11.77
CA GLU A 54 -4.28 11.59 11.41
C GLU A 54 -5.68 12.17 11.69
N TYR A 55 -6.74 11.42 11.40
CA TYR A 55 -8.10 11.86 11.71
C TYR A 55 -8.34 11.91 13.23
N LEU A 56 -7.84 10.93 13.99
CA LEU A 56 -7.93 10.97 15.45
C LEU A 56 -7.19 12.19 16.03
N TRP A 57 -6.01 12.54 15.50
CA TRP A 57 -5.29 13.73 15.92
C TRP A 57 -6.05 15.02 15.60
N ARG A 58 -6.63 15.15 14.40
CA ARG A 58 -7.49 16.30 14.05
C ARG A 58 -8.69 16.42 15.01
N ALA A 59 -9.27 15.30 15.42
CA ALA A 59 -10.34 15.28 16.41
C ALA A 59 -9.84 15.68 17.81
N ALA A 60 -8.65 15.21 18.22
CA ALA A 60 -8.04 15.57 19.49
C ALA A 60 -7.77 17.07 19.60
N TRP A 61 -7.28 17.71 18.53
CA TRP A 61 -7.05 19.16 18.50
C TRP A 61 -8.31 20.02 18.55
N CYS A 62 -9.50 19.41 18.49
CA CYS A 62 -10.75 20.11 18.78
C CYS A 62 -11.03 20.18 20.30
N LEU A 63 -10.38 19.34 21.11
CA LEU A 63 -10.65 19.12 22.53
C LEU A 63 -9.48 19.52 23.44
N HIS A 64 -8.27 19.57 22.89
CA HIS A 64 -7.02 19.74 23.63
C HIS A 64 -6.21 20.91 23.07
N ASP A 65 -5.56 21.64 23.96
CA ASP A 65 -4.62 22.70 23.60
C ASP A 65 -3.28 22.11 23.11
N THR A 66 -2.53 22.90 22.34
CA THR A 66 -1.21 22.50 21.85
C THR A 66 -0.27 22.19 23.02
N GLY A 67 0.34 21.00 23.00
CA GLY A 67 1.27 20.55 24.05
C GLY A 67 0.61 19.85 25.24
N ASP A 68 -0.71 19.68 25.24
CA ASP A 68 -1.41 18.88 26.24
C ASP A 68 -1.09 17.38 26.08
N ALA A 69 -0.35 16.84 27.06
CA ALA A 69 0.02 15.42 27.11
C ALA A 69 -1.20 14.48 27.14
N SER A 70 -2.38 14.96 27.55
CA SER A 70 -3.61 14.16 27.58
C SER A 70 -4.18 13.88 26.19
N ALA A 71 -3.81 14.67 25.18
CA ALA A 71 -4.22 14.47 23.78
C ALA A 71 -3.69 13.14 23.22
N GLU A 72 -2.41 12.83 23.49
CA GLU A 72 -1.80 11.57 23.06
C GLU A 72 -2.48 10.37 23.70
N ALA A 73 -2.71 10.44 25.02
CA ALA A 73 -3.43 9.39 25.74
C ALA A 73 -4.85 9.19 25.20
N TRP A 74 -5.51 10.29 24.81
CA TRP A 74 -6.84 10.24 24.19
C TRP A 74 -6.81 9.57 22.81
N VAL A 75 -5.87 9.94 21.94
CA VAL A 75 -5.69 9.30 20.63
C VAL A 75 -5.37 7.81 20.80
N ALA A 76 -4.45 7.47 21.70
CA ALA A 76 -4.05 6.09 21.97
C ALA A 76 -5.22 5.22 22.46
N ARG A 77 -6.13 5.76 23.29
CA ARG A 77 -7.34 5.03 23.71
C ARG A 77 -8.23 4.69 22.52
N HIS A 78 -8.54 5.67 21.66
CA HIS A 78 -9.40 5.43 20.49
C HIS A 78 -8.73 4.52 19.45
N ALA A 79 -7.42 4.66 19.25
CA ALA A 79 -6.65 3.78 18.39
C ALA A 79 -6.75 2.32 18.87
N ARG A 80 -6.59 2.05 20.18
CA ARG A 80 -6.78 0.70 20.73
C ARG A 80 -8.18 0.16 20.51
N THR A 81 -9.22 0.97 20.69
CA THR A 81 -10.60 0.58 20.40
C THR A 81 -10.79 0.21 18.93
N LEU A 82 -10.20 0.99 18.00
CA LEU A 82 -10.25 0.69 16.56
C LEU A 82 -9.49 -0.59 16.21
N LEU A 83 -8.32 -0.81 16.80
CA LEU A 83 -7.55 -2.06 16.62
C LEU A 83 -8.33 -3.29 17.10
N ALA A 84 -9.23 -3.12 18.08
CA ALA A 84 -10.17 -4.13 18.54
C ALA A 84 -11.48 -4.20 17.71
N GLY A 85 -11.57 -3.52 16.56
CA GLY A 85 -12.73 -3.52 15.67
C GLY A 85 -13.85 -2.54 16.05
N GLY A 86 -13.65 -1.72 17.08
CA GLY A 86 -14.66 -0.83 17.67
C GLY A 86 -14.96 0.46 16.87
N VAL A 87 -15.14 0.38 15.55
CA VAL A 87 -15.35 1.57 14.69
C VAL A 87 -16.55 2.41 15.13
N GLN A 88 -17.71 1.78 15.32
CA GLN A 88 -18.94 2.49 15.71
C GLN A 88 -18.84 3.02 17.15
N GLN A 89 -18.18 2.27 18.04
CA GLN A 89 -17.92 2.69 19.41
C GLN A 89 -17.06 3.96 19.44
N THR A 90 -15.95 3.98 18.70
CA THR A 90 -15.08 5.15 18.58
C THR A 90 -15.86 6.33 18.00
N ALA A 91 -16.60 6.15 16.90
CA ALA A 91 -17.39 7.23 16.30
C ALA A 91 -18.45 7.80 17.27
N ALA A 92 -19.11 6.96 18.05
CA ALA A 92 -20.05 7.39 19.08
C ALA A 92 -19.35 8.18 20.21
N ALA A 93 -18.19 7.68 20.68
CA ALA A 93 -17.41 8.35 21.71
C ALA A 93 -16.90 9.73 21.26
N LEU A 94 -16.47 9.86 20.01
CA LEU A 94 -16.09 11.15 19.41
C LEU A 94 -17.26 12.15 19.40
N LYS A 95 -18.43 11.70 18.95
CA LYS A 95 -19.65 12.53 18.98
C LYS A 95 -20.05 12.92 20.41
N ALA A 96 -19.88 12.02 21.38
CA ALA A 96 -20.17 12.32 22.78
C ALA A 96 -19.20 13.35 23.36
N ALA A 97 -17.90 13.23 23.08
CA ALA A 97 -16.89 14.20 23.50
C ALA A 97 -17.17 15.60 22.95
N ALA A 98 -17.54 15.72 21.67
CA ALA A 98 -17.92 17.00 21.07
C ALA A 98 -19.12 17.66 21.78
N ARG A 99 -20.13 16.86 22.17
CA ARG A 99 -21.30 17.35 22.90
C ARG A 99 -20.94 17.80 24.31
N ALA A 100 -20.14 17.01 25.03
CA ALA A 100 -19.69 17.33 26.38
C ALA A 100 -18.89 18.64 26.41
N ALA A 101 -17.99 18.83 25.45
CA ALA A 101 -17.22 20.06 25.26
C ALA A 101 -18.02 21.21 24.61
N ARG A 102 -19.31 21.00 24.30
CA ARG A 102 -20.21 21.99 23.67
C ARG A 102 -19.66 22.60 22.38
N LEU A 103 -18.86 21.83 21.62
CA LEU A 103 -18.23 22.29 20.38
C LEU A 103 -19.26 22.52 19.28
N ARG A 104 -19.11 23.61 18.52
CA ARG A 104 -19.99 24.01 17.43
C ARG A 104 -19.18 24.58 16.26
N GLY A 105 -19.79 24.53 15.07
CA GLY A 105 -19.22 25.11 13.86
C GLY A 105 -17.81 24.60 13.57
N THR A 106 -16.91 25.50 13.20
CA THR A 106 -15.53 25.17 12.81
C THR A 106 -14.74 24.48 13.90
N LYS A 107 -15.00 24.76 15.18
CA LYS A 107 -14.34 24.11 16.32
C LYS A 107 -14.63 22.61 16.43
N ARG A 108 -15.69 22.13 15.78
CA ARG A 108 -16.09 20.71 15.77
C ARG A 108 -15.60 19.96 14.52
N LYS A 109 -15.11 20.68 13.51
CA LYS A 109 -14.84 20.14 12.18
C LYS A 109 -13.94 18.90 12.20
N GLY A 110 -12.84 18.92 12.97
CA GLY A 110 -11.92 17.78 13.04
C GLY A 110 -12.59 16.50 13.58
N ILE A 111 -13.49 16.64 14.56
CA ILE A 111 -14.28 15.52 15.08
C ILE A 111 -15.27 15.01 14.04
N ASP A 112 -16.01 15.89 13.37
CA ASP A 112 -17.00 15.49 12.38
C ASP A 112 -16.33 14.82 11.16
N ASP A 113 -15.18 15.34 10.71
CA ASP A 113 -14.38 14.75 9.65
C ASP A 113 -13.89 13.34 10.04
N ALA A 114 -13.39 13.15 11.27
CA ALA A 114 -12.97 11.85 11.77
C ALA A 114 -14.12 10.85 11.85
N VAL A 115 -15.27 11.26 12.39
CA VAL A 115 -16.48 10.44 12.47
C VAL A 115 -16.95 10.02 11.07
N ASN A 116 -16.99 10.95 10.11
CA ASN A 116 -17.40 10.67 8.74
C ASN A 116 -16.42 9.69 8.07
N TYR A 117 -15.12 9.88 8.28
CA TYR A 117 -14.10 8.97 7.76
C TYR A 117 -14.28 7.55 8.31
N LEU A 118 -14.35 7.40 9.63
CA LEU A 118 -14.51 6.11 10.29
C LEU A 118 -15.78 5.38 9.85
N THR A 119 -16.92 6.08 9.85
CA THR A 119 -18.21 5.46 9.51
C THR A 119 -18.31 5.11 8.02
N SER A 120 -17.83 5.96 7.12
CA SER A 120 -17.83 5.68 5.68
C SER A 120 -16.86 4.57 5.25
N LYS A 121 -15.88 4.25 6.10
CA LYS A 121 -14.86 3.22 5.84
C LYS A 121 -14.97 2.01 6.76
N ALA A 122 -16.08 1.87 7.51
CA ALA A 122 -16.21 0.85 8.55
C ALA A 122 -15.94 -0.59 8.04
N GLU A 123 -16.32 -0.91 6.79
CA GLU A 123 -16.05 -2.22 6.19
C GLU A 123 -14.56 -2.51 5.98
N HIS A 124 -13.72 -1.48 5.85
CA HIS A 124 -12.28 -1.59 5.62
C HIS A 124 -11.44 -1.35 6.88
N LEU A 125 -12.08 -1.09 8.01
CA LEU A 125 -11.45 -0.82 9.31
C LEU A 125 -11.55 -2.03 10.26
N ARG A 126 -11.72 -3.23 9.71
CA ARG A 126 -11.79 -4.52 10.43
C ARG A 126 -10.41 -4.97 10.91
N TYR A 127 -9.77 -4.13 11.73
CA TYR A 127 -8.40 -4.36 12.21
C TYR A 127 -8.28 -5.60 13.09
N ASP A 128 -9.30 -5.89 13.89
CA ASP A 128 -9.44 -7.13 14.65
C ASP A 128 -9.25 -8.36 13.77
N THR A 129 -9.94 -8.38 12.63
CA THR A 129 -9.89 -9.49 11.67
C THR A 129 -8.54 -9.52 10.94
N ALA A 130 -8.04 -8.35 10.54
CA ALA A 130 -6.76 -8.24 9.84
C ALA A 130 -5.60 -8.74 10.72
N LEU A 131 -5.54 -8.30 11.97
CA LEU A 131 -4.53 -8.71 12.94
C LEU A 131 -4.62 -10.20 13.26
N GLY A 132 -5.84 -10.72 13.46
CA GLY A 132 -6.06 -12.15 13.68
C GLY A 132 -5.61 -13.05 12.51
N ARG A 133 -5.52 -12.49 11.29
CA ARG A 133 -5.04 -13.18 10.09
C ARG A 133 -3.61 -12.82 9.69
N GLY A 134 -2.93 -11.97 10.46
CA GLY A 134 -1.57 -11.51 10.13
C GLY A 134 -1.50 -10.59 8.92
N TRP A 135 -2.59 -9.95 8.52
CA TRP A 135 -2.61 -9.02 7.40
C TRP A 135 -1.99 -7.67 7.79
N PRO A 136 -1.22 -7.03 6.88
CA PRO A 136 -0.66 -5.72 7.15
C PRO A 136 -1.76 -4.67 7.26
N ILE A 137 -1.69 -3.82 8.30
CA ILE A 137 -2.68 -2.75 8.56
C ILE A 137 -2.10 -1.34 8.39
N ALA A 138 -0.81 -1.23 8.11
CA ALA A 138 -0.13 0.04 7.93
C ALA A 138 0.86 -0.06 6.77
N THR A 139 0.97 0.99 5.95
CA THR A 139 1.86 0.99 4.78
C THR A 139 3.33 0.97 5.16
N GLY A 140 3.72 1.40 6.37
CA GLY A 140 5.13 1.46 6.78
C GLY A 140 5.89 0.13 6.67
N ILE A 141 5.24 -1.01 6.89
CA ILE A 141 5.87 -2.33 6.69
C ILE A 141 6.10 -2.63 5.20
N ILE A 142 5.16 -2.21 4.35
CA ILE A 142 5.23 -2.36 2.90
C ILE A 142 6.29 -1.41 2.33
N GLU A 143 6.30 -0.14 2.74
CA GLU A 143 7.29 0.84 2.33
C GLU A 143 8.70 0.46 2.75
N ARG A 144 8.87 -0.10 3.95
CA ARG A 144 10.16 -0.61 4.42
C ARG A 144 10.63 -1.76 3.55
N ALA A 145 9.75 -2.71 3.22
CA ALA A 145 10.08 -3.82 2.33
C ALA A 145 10.47 -3.30 0.92
N CYS A 146 9.68 -2.41 0.33
CA CYS A 146 9.97 -1.80 -0.98
C CYS A 146 11.26 -0.99 -0.98
N ARG A 147 11.52 -0.21 0.06
CA ARG A 147 12.76 0.56 0.21
C ARG A 147 13.96 -0.39 0.26
N HIS A 148 13.88 -1.39 1.13
CA HIS A 148 14.98 -2.31 1.32
C HIS A 148 15.24 -3.15 0.07
N LEU A 149 14.21 -3.76 -0.52
CA LEU A 149 14.35 -4.68 -1.66
C LEU A 149 14.63 -3.95 -2.98
N ALA A 150 13.98 -2.81 -3.22
CA ALA A 150 14.13 -2.09 -4.48
C ALA A 150 15.06 -0.88 -4.37
N LYS A 151 14.72 0.12 -3.54
CA LYS A 151 15.41 1.42 -3.56
C LYS A 151 16.90 1.31 -3.25
N ASP A 152 17.28 0.54 -2.22
CA ASP A 152 18.69 0.41 -1.80
C ASP A 152 19.63 -0.06 -2.92
N ARG A 153 19.11 -0.67 -3.99
CA ARG A 153 19.92 -1.16 -5.12
C ARG A 153 19.59 -0.52 -6.45
N LEU A 154 18.31 -0.30 -6.72
CA LEU A 154 17.83 0.19 -8.01
C LEU A 154 17.85 1.71 -8.10
N ASP A 155 17.79 2.42 -6.97
CA ASP A 155 17.67 3.87 -6.88
C ASP A 155 18.99 4.54 -6.46
N ILE A 156 20.12 3.94 -6.85
CA ILE A 156 21.46 4.51 -6.62
C ILE A 156 21.86 5.42 -7.79
N THR A 157 22.55 6.51 -7.49
CA THR A 157 22.99 7.47 -8.51
C THR A 157 23.84 6.79 -9.60
N GLY A 158 23.50 7.04 -10.86
CA GLY A 158 24.20 6.49 -12.02
C GLY A 158 23.80 5.06 -12.41
N ALA A 159 22.90 4.40 -11.66
CA ALA A 159 22.40 3.10 -12.07
C ALA A 159 21.47 3.18 -13.29
N ARG A 160 21.67 2.24 -14.22
CA ARG A 160 20.81 2.02 -15.38
C ARG A 160 20.42 0.55 -15.40
N TRP A 161 19.13 0.29 -15.51
CA TRP A 161 18.59 -1.06 -15.48
C TRP A 161 17.69 -1.30 -16.68
N GLY A 162 17.91 -2.43 -17.37
CA GLY A 162 16.85 -3.03 -18.17
C GLY A 162 15.85 -3.74 -17.26
N LEU A 163 14.59 -3.86 -17.70
CA LEU A 163 13.52 -4.49 -16.91
C LEU A 163 13.92 -5.90 -16.43
N SER A 164 14.45 -6.72 -17.34
CA SER A 164 14.90 -8.10 -17.03
C SER A 164 16.01 -8.13 -15.97
N GLY A 165 16.98 -7.23 -16.05
CA GLY A 165 18.07 -7.13 -15.09
C GLY A 165 17.62 -6.64 -13.72
N ALA A 166 16.75 -5.63 -13.68
CA ALA A 166 16.14 -5.16 -12.44
C ALA A 166 15.33 -6.27 -11.76
N GLU A 167 14.49 -6.98 -12.52
CA GLU A 167 13.66 -8.06 -12.01
C GLU A 167 14.52 -9.22 -11.46
N ALA A 168 15.56 -9.64 -12.18
CA ALA A 168 16.47 -10.69 -11.73
C ALA A 168 17.15 -10.31 -10.40
N VAL A 169 17.64 -9.08 -10.28
CA VAL A 169 18.25 -8.59 -9.04
C VAL A 169 17.23 -8.52 -7.91
N LEU A 170 16.02 -8.03 -8.15
CA LEU A 170 14.96 -7.98 -7.13
C LEU A 170 14.61 -9.38 -6.61
N LYS A 171 14.46 -10.37 -7.51
CA LYS A 171 14.20 -11.77 -7.11
C LYS A 171 15.32 -12.33 -6.25
N LEU A 172 16.58 -12.12 -6.64
CA LEU A 172 17.73 -12.57 -5.86
C LEU A 172 17.78 -11.90 -4.47
N ARG A 173 17.48 -10.61 -4.40
CA ARG A 173 17.40 -9.88 -3.12
C ARG A 173 16.27 -10.39 -2.24
N ALA A 174 15.12 -10.73 -2.81
CA ALA A 174 14.00 -11.30 -2.06
C ALA A 174 14.36 -12.67 -1.46
N VAL A 175 14.96 -13.56 -2.26
CA VAL A 175 15.49 -14.85 -1.79
C VAL A 175 16.46 -14.66 -0.62
N ARG A 176 17.39 -13.71 -0.74
CA ARG A 176 18.36 -13.43 0.32
C ARG A 176 17.71 -12.83 1.58
N ALA A 177 16.77 -11.90 1.42
CA ALA A 177 16.06 -11.29 2.54
C ALA A 177 15.20 -12.29 3.32
N ASN A 178 14.69 -13.33 2.64
CA ASN A 178 13.94 -14.42 3.26
C ASN A 178 14.82 -15.48 3.93
N GLY A 179 16.15 -15.45 3.72
CA GLY A 179 17.07 -16.47 4.23
C GLY A 179 17.18 -17.71 3.35
N ASP A 180 16.59 -17.71 2.15
CA ASP A 180 16.51 -18.87 1.26
C ASP A 180 17.70 -18.97 0.27
N PHE A 181 18.75 -18.15 0.46
CA PHE A 181 19.83 -18.02 -0.51
C PHE A 181 20.60 -19.32 -0.74
N ASP A 182 20.96 -20.03 0.32
CA ASP A 182 21.77 -21.25 0.20
C ASP A 182 21.01 -22.35 -0.55
N THR A 183 19.72 -22.52 -0.24
CA THR A 183 18.82 -23.45 -0.95
C THR A 183 18.70 -23.08 -2.42
N TYR A 184 18.48 -21.79 -2.72
CA TYR A 184 18.40 -21.32 -4.10
C TYR A 184 19.73 -21.51 -4.84
N TRP A 185 20.86 -21.25 -4.19
CA TRP A 185 22.18 -21.34 -4.80
C TRP A 185 22.52 -22.78 -5.21
N ALA A 186 22.31 -23.75 -4.31
CA ALA A 186 22.50 -25.17 -4.62
C ALA A 186 21.62 -25.63 -5.81
N TRP A 187 20.35 -25.18 -5.83
CA TRP A 187 19.47 -25.45 -6.97
C TRP A 187 19.99 -24.80 -8.26
N HIS A 188 20.43 -23.54 -8.19
CA HIS A 188 20.93 -22.80 -9.34
C HIS A 188 22.17 -23.45 -9.95
N GLU A 189 23.14 -23.87 -9.13
CA GLU A 189 24.33 -24.60 -9.58
C GLU A 189 23.96 -25.90 -10.31
N GLN A 190 23.02 -26.68 -9.76
CA GLN A 190 22.54 -27.90 -10.42
C GLN A 190 21.87 -27.61 -11.76
N GLN A 191 21.10 -26.51 -11.86
CA GLN A 191 20.47 -26.12 -13.12
C GLN A 191 21.47 -25.59 -14.15
N GLU A 192 22.46 -24.80 -13.74
CA GLU A 192 23.54 -24.35 -14.63
C GLU A 192 24.37 -25.52 -15.13
N PHE A 193 24.62 -26.50 -14.26
CA PHE A 193 25.25 -27.76 -14.64
C PHE A 193 24.45 -28.44 -15.75
N ILE A 194 23.14 -28.62 -15.56
CA ILE A 194 22.25 -29.24 -16.56
C ILE A 194 22.12 -28.41 -17.84
N ARG A 195 22.18 -27.07 -17.80
CA ARG A 195 22.05 -26.25 -19.02
C ARG A 195 23.31 -26.28 -19.86
N ASN A 196 24.48 -26.19 -19.21
CA ASN A 196 25.73 -25.91 -19.91
C ASN A 196 26.56 -27.18 -20.18
N HIS A 197 26.38 -28.26 -19.41
CA HIS A 197 27.25 -29.43 -19.46
C HIS A 197 26.76 -30.63 -20.30
N PRO A 198 25.45 -30.90 -20.52
CA PRO A 198 25.02 -32.05 -21.34
C PRO A 198 25.42 -31.96 -22.82
N ALA A 199 25.73 -30.77 -23.32
CA ALA A 199 26.19 -30.54 -24.69
C ALA A 199 27.72 -30.67 -24.87
N ARG A 200 28.49 -30.74 -23.77
CA ARG A 200 29.96 -30.74 -23.80
C ARG A 200 30.60 -32.11 -23.56
N TYR A 201 29.83 -33.11 -23.14
CA TYR A 201 30.30 -34.49 -22.94
C TYR A 201 29.74 -35.40 -24.02
N ARG A 202 30.64 -36.20 -24.63
CA ARG A 202 30.37 -37.05 -25.81
C ARG A 202 29.16 -38.00 -25.63
N ASP A 203 28.82 -38.35 -24.39
CA ASP A 203 27.72 -39.27 -24.04
C ASP A 203 26.81 -38.75 -22.90
N ARG A 204 26.82 -37.45 -22.59
CA ARG A 204 26.18 -36.84 -21.38
C ARG A 204 26.65 -37.40 -20.02
N LEU A 205 27.73 -38.17 -20.00
CA LEU A 205 28.29 -38.74 -18.77
C LEU A 205 29.31 -37.80 -18.14
N ILE A 206 29.17 -37.60 -16.82
CA ILE A 206 30.08 -36.82 -15.98
C ILE A 206 31.27 -37.71 -15.63
N PRO A 207 32.51 -37.35 -16.02
CA PRO A 207 33.68 -38.10 -15.58
C PRO A 207 33.83 -37.98 -14.07
N THR A 208 33.84 -39.11 -13.39
CA THR A 208 34.19 -39.20 -11.97
C THR A 208 35.72 -39.32 -11.87
N ALA A 209 36.32 -38.55 -10.96
CA ALA A 209 37.74 -38.62 -10.64
C ALA A 209 38.06 -39.88 -9.82
#